data_AF-A0A7W1C5E4-F1
#
_entry.id   AF-A0A7W1C5E4-F1
#
_cell.length_a   1.000
_cell.length_b   1.000
_cell.length_c   1.000
_cell.angle_alpha   90.00
_cell.angle_beta   90.00
_cell.angle_gamma   90.00
#
_symmetry.space_group_name_H-M   'P 1'
#
loop_
_entity.id
_entity.type
_entity.pdbx_description
1 polymer ?
#
loop_
_entity_poly.entity_id
_entity_poly.type
_entity_poly.pdbx_seq_one_letter_code
_entity_poly.pdbx_strand_id
1 'polypeptide(L)' 'MRVIVAVVGKPKDSSLAGAIAEYETRAARYWPLEISEVREESGKGASPAVVKKREGQRLREKIGEPARAVVCDP' A
#
# COMPACT_ATOMS: atom_id res chain seq x y z
N MET A 1 -11.47 12.17 10.03
CA MET A 1 -11.24 11.52 8.73
C MET A 1 -9.99 10.66 8.86
N ARG A 2 -10.03 9.37 8.49
CA ARG A 2 -8.87 8.47 8.50
C ARG A 2 -8.36 8.31 7.06
N VAL A 3 -7.04 8.29 6.88
CA VAL A 3 -6.40 8.02 5.60
C VAL A 3 -5.67 6.69 5.68
N ILE A 4 -5.91 5.81 4.72
CA ILE A 4 -5.23 4.52 4.59
C ILE A 4 -4.38 4.57 3.33
N VAL A 5 -3.08 4.33 3.46
CA VAL A 5 -2.16 4.13 2.34
C VAL A 5 -1.89 2.63 2.25
N ALA A 6 -2.58 1.96 1.33
CA ALA A 6 -2.40 0.54 1.07
C ALA A 6 -1.48 0.34 -0.14
N VAL A 7 -0.37 -0.35 0.05
CA VAL A 7 0.69 -0.50 -0.96
C VAL A 7 1.16 -1.94 -1.09
N VAL A 8 1.55 -2.34 -2.30
CA VAL A 8 2.15 -3.64 -2.57
C VAL A 8 3.66 -3.53 -2.41
N GLY A 9 4.24 -4.45 -1.64
CA GLY A 9 5.67 -4.52 -1.38
C GLY A 9 6.12 -3.60 -0.24
N LYS A 10 7.42 -3.62 0.01
CA LYS A 10 8.11 -2.77 0.99
C LYS A 10 9.28 -2.06 0.32
N PRO A 11 9.64 -0.82 0.72
CA PRO A 11 10.83 -0.17 0.21
C PRO A 11 12.07 -0.99 0.57
N LYS A 12 12.83 -1.41 -0.46
CA LYS A 12 14.07 -2.19 -0.29
C LYS A 12 15.30 -1.30 -0.07
N ASP A 13 15.22 -0.05 -0.54
CA ASP A 13 16.26 0.95 -0.33
C ASP A 13 16.04 1.70 0.98
N SER A 14 17.09 1.77 1.82
CA SER A 14 17.01 2.37 3.15
C SER A 14 16.86 3.89 3.13
N SER A 15 17.42 4.56 2.12
CA SER A 15 17.28 6.01 1.97
C SER A 15 15.84 6.39 1.59
N LEU A 16 15.25 5.62 0.69
CA LEU A 16 13.84 5.77 0.31
C LEU A 16 12.91 5.45 1.48
N ALA A 17 13.17 4.35 2.21
CA ALA A 17 12.39 4.00 3.40
C ALA A 17 12.45 5.10 4.47
N GLY A 18 13.63 5.69 4.69
CA GLY A 18 13.81 6.82 5.60
C GLY A 18 13.00 8.06 5.18
N ALA A 19 13.05 8.42 3.90
CA ALA A 19 12.26 9.52 3.38
C ALA A 19 10.75 9.28 3.54
N ILE A 20 10.25 8.09 3.23
CA ILE A 20 8.85 7.70 3.41
C ILE A 20 8.43 7.88 4.88
N ALA A 21 9.21 7.33 5.82
CA ALA A 21 8.91 7.41 7.25
C ALA A 21 8.87 8.86 7.77
N GLU A 22 9.71 9.75 7.25
CA GLU A 22 9.66 11.17 7.60
C GLU A 22 8.32 11.81 7.19
N TYR A 23 7.88 11.56 5.94
CA TYR A 23 6.61 12.10 5.45
C TYR A 23 5.40 11.49 6.17
N GLU A 24 5.43 10.19 6.47
CA GLU A 24 4.38 9.52 7.25
C GLU A 24 4.27 10.13 8.65
N THR A 25 5.40 10.35 9.33
CA THR A 25 5.45 10.98 10.66
C THR A 25 4.86 12.39 10.64
N ARG A 26 5.09 13.15 9.58
CA ARG A 26 4.55 14.50 9.41
C ARG A 26 3.05 14.47 9.11
N ALA A 27 2.61 13.59 8.21
CA ALA A 27 1.21 13.46 7.81
C ALA A 27 0.32 12.97 8.96
N ALA A 28 0.82 12.04 9.80
CA ALA A 28 0.09 11.52 10.96
C ALA A 28 -0.26 12.59 12.02
N ARG A 29 0.35 13.78 11.97
CA ARG A 29 0.01 14.91 12.85
C ARG A 29 -1.32 15.57 12.49
N TYR A 30 -1.80 15.39 11.26
CA TYR A 30 -3.00 16.08 10.76
C TYR A 30 -4.24 15.18 10.76
N TRP A 31 -4.06 13.87 10.55
CA TRP A 31 -5.14 12.88 10.57
C TRP A 31 -4.61 11.51 10.98
N PRO A 32 -5.46 10.62 11.53
CA PRO A 32 -5.13 9.21 11.66
C PRO A 32 -4.70 8.64 10.31
N LEU A 33 -3.42 8.28 10.22
CA LEU A 33 -2.79 7.70 9.05
C LEU A 33 -2.45 6.24 9.32
N GLU A 34 -2.93 5.36 8.47
CA GLU A 34 -2.67 3.92 8.53
C GLU A 34 -1.90 3.50 7.28
N ILE A 35 -0.73 2.87 7.46
CA ILE A 35 0.10 2.37 6.37
C ILE A 35 -0.04 0.85 6.34
N SER A 36 -0.57 0.34 5.23
CA SER A 36 -0.84 -1.08 5.02
C SER A 36 0.00 -1.63 3.88
N GLU A 37 1.18 -2.16 4.22
CA GLU A 37 2.04 -2.87 3.29
C GLU A 37 1.57 -4.32 3.12
N VAL A 38 1.28 -4.73 1.90
CA VAL A 38 0.96 -6.13 1.56
C VAL A 38 2.10 -6.79 0.82
N ARG A 39 2.26 -8.10 1.01
CA ARG A 39 3.32 -8.86 0.35
C ARG A 39 3.12 -8.85 -1.18
N GLU A 40 4.18 -8.54 -1.92
CA GLU A 40 4.26 -8.68 -3.37
C GLU A 40 4.10 -10.15 -3.79
N GLU A 41 3.41 -10.40 -4.90
CA GLU A 41 3.27 -11.75 -5.45
C GLU A 41 4.44 -12.06 -6.40
N SER A 42 4.94 -13.28 -6.35
CA SER A 42 6.01 -13.70 -7.26
C SER A 42 5.47 -13.78 -8.69
N GLY A 43 6.14 -13.11 -9.63
CA GLY A 43 5.85 -13.24 -11.06
C GLY A 43 6.26 -14.59 -11.65
N LYS A 44 7.02 -15.43 -10.91
CA LYS A 44 7.46 -16.74 -11.41
C LYS A 44 6.27 -17.71 -11.49
N GLY A 45 5.91 -18.12 -12.71
CA GLY A 45 4.87 -19.12 -12.95
C GLY A 45 3.44 -18.59 -12.87
N ALA A 46 3.24 -17.26 -12.82
CA ALA A 46 1.92 -16.63 -12.84
C ALA A 46 1.84 -15.58 -13.95
N SER A 47 0.66 -15.45 -14.58
CA SER A 47 0.43 -14.37 -15.53
C SER A 47 0.29 -13.02 -14.80
N PRO A 48 0.59 -11.88 -15.45
CA PRO A 48 0.42 -10.56 -14.85
C PRO A 48 -1.00 -10.30 -14.33
N ALA A 49 -2.02 -10.83 -15.01
CA ALA A 49 -3.42 -10.71 -14.57
C ALA A 49 -3.69 -11.44 -13.25
N VAL A 50 -3.07 -12.62 -13.05
CA VAL A 50 -3.20 -13.38 -11.80
C VAL A 50 -2.47 -12.67 -10.65
N VAL A 51 -1.27 -12.14 -10.91
CA VAL A 51 -0.50 -11.35 -9.95
C VAL A 51 -1.33 -10.14 -9.47
N LYS A 52 -1.80 -9.30 -10.41
CA LYS A 52 -2.63 -8.13 -10.09
C LYS A 52 -3.89 -8.50 -9.30
N LYS A 53 -4.57 -9.59 -9.66
CA LYS A 53 -5.78 -10.05 -8.96
C LYS A 53 -5.49 -10.43 -7.50
N ARG A 54 -4.40 -11.17 -7.26
CA ARG A 54 -4.02 -11.61 -5.91
C ARG A 54 -3.57 -10.45 -5.03
N GLU A 55 -2.76 -9.55 -5.59
CA GLU A 55 -2.30 -8.35 -4.87
C GLU A 55 -3.47 -7.42 -4.56
N GLY A 56 -4.37 -7.19 -5.51
CA GLY A 56 -5.59 -6.41 -5.31
C GLY A 56 -6.49 -6.98 -4.21
N GLN A 57 -6.60 -8.31 -4.10
CA GLN A 57 -7.32 -8.95 -3.00
C GLN A 57 -6.67 -8.64 -1.65
N ARG A 58 -5.35 -8.77 -1.54
CA ARG A 58 -4.61 -8.45 -0.30
C ARG A 58 -4.81 -6.99 0.11
N LEU A 59 -4.77 -6.07 -0.85
CA LEU A 59 -5.01 -4.64 -0.59
C LEU A 59 -6.44 -4.44 -0.04
N ARG A 60 -7.44 -5.06 -0.68
CA ARG A 60 -8.85 -4.92 -0.25
C ARG A 60 -9.08 -5.46 1.16
N GLU A 61 -8.45 -6.58 1.52
CA GLU A 61 -8.50 -7.16 2.86
C GLU A 61 -7.94 -6.22 3.94
N LYS A 62 -6.99 -5.34 3.60
CA LYS A 62 -6.40 -4.36 4.53
C LYS A 62 -7.22 -3.08 4.67
N ILE A 63 -7.82 -2.60 3.59
CA ILE A 63 -8.56 -1.32 3.60
C ILE A 63 -9.86 -1.44 4.44
N GLY A 64 -10.54 -2.59 4.36
CA GLY A 64 -11.87 -2.77 4.97
C GLY A 64 -12.98 -1.94 4.29
N GLU A 65 -14.25 -2.16 4.66
CA GLU A 65 -15.40 -1.44 4.08
C GLU A 65 -16.23 -0.72 5.15
N PRO A 66 -16.84 0.46 4.88
CA PRO A 66 -16.77 1.25 3.64
C PRO A 66 -15.69 2.37 3.67
N ALA A 67 -14.84 2.43 2.64
CA ALA A 67 -13.85 3.50 2.44
C ALA A 67 -13.91 4.05 1.01
N ARG A 68 -13.60 5.34 0.82
CA ARG A 68 -13.43 5.92 -0.51
C ARG A 68 -12.04 5.59 -1.04
N ALA A 69 -11.98 4.79 -2.11
CA ALA A 69 -10.72 4.44 -2.76
C ALA A 69 -10.26 5.54 -3.73
N VAL A 70 -8.96 5.84 -3.72
CA VAL A 70 -8.25 6.63 -4.73
C VAL A 70 -7.11 5.76 -5.23
N VAL A 71 -7.05 5.50 -6.54
CA VAL A 71 -6.06 4.61 -7.15
C VAL A 71 -5.00 5.45 -7.86
N CYS A 72 -3.74 5.19 -7.57
CA CYS A 72 -2.60 5.80 -8.26
C CYS A 72 -2.26 4.99 -9.52
N ASP A 73 -2.99 5.23 -10.61
CA ASP A 73 -2.75 4.63 -11.94
C ASP A 73 -2.33 5.76 -12.90
N PRO A 74 -1.20 5.65 -13.63
CA PRO A 74 -0.71 6.68 -14.53
C PRO A 74 -1.53 6.87 -15.82
#